data_AF-A0A521G6J2-F1
#
_entry.id   AF-A0A521G6J2-F1
#
_cell.length_a   1.000
_cell.length_b   1.000
_cell.length_c   1.000
_cell.angle_alpha   90.00
_cell.angle_beta   90.00
_cell.angle_gamma   90.00
#
_symmetry.space_group_name_H-M   'P 1'
#
loop_
_entity.id
_entity.type
_entity.pdbx_description
1 polymer ?
#
loop_
_entity_poly.entity_id
_entity_poly.type
_entity_poly.pdbx_seq_one_letter_code
_entity_poly.pdbx_strand_id
1 'polypeptide(L)'
;MNSFNISVGVGVGLRASFQLWLSLFERLAPIEGQIKTALTAAPVTHHDETGILVKGKLHWLHVTCTAFWTYLFVHPNRGRKALESPQSIFSNCTGWTVHDCWASYFSVGKGRHSLCGAHLLRELQALIEADSDWAKLMQTFLLELYRLTRPGPLPVTHHAFWRAEYEAICGLADKVEVLPLPASRGRPRQSKGRNLLDRLVIHQDAVLAFAFEPGVAFTNNQAERDLRAVKVKQRVSNCFRTESGAAHYARLAGFISTMRKNKQDVLAQLTNVLSGSFQWAT
;
A
#
# COMPACT_ATOMS: atom_id res chain seq x y z
N MET A 1 25.32 -1.17 -17.46
CA MET A 1 25.54 0.25 -17.81
C MET A 1 24.41 0.68 -18.72
N ASN A 2 23.57 1.60 -18.27
CA ASN A 2 22.82 2.54 -19.11
C ASN A 2 22.29 3.62 -18.16
N SER A 3 23.07 4.69 -18.13
CA SER A 3 22.77 5.96 -17.49
C SER A 3 21.45 6.48 -18.06
N PHE A 4 20.58 7.01 -17.21
CA PHE A 4 19.55 7.93 -17.66
C PHE A 4 20.28 9.17 -18.19
N ASN A 5 20.49 9.24 -19.50
CA ASN A 5 20.92 10.46 -20.17
C ASN A 5 19.70 11.36 -20.28
N ILE A 6 19.61 12.33 -19.36
CA ILE A 6 18.87 13.56 -19.61
C ILE A 6 19.77 14.35 -20.55
N SER A 7 19.45 14.36 -21.85
CA SER A 7 20.14 15.19 -22.84
C SER A 7 19.66 16.64 -22.69
N VAL A 8 20.15 17.32 -21.66
CA VAL A 8 20.39 18.77 -21.71
C VAL A 8 21.88 18.88 -22.06
N GLY A 9 22.22 19.63 -23.12
CA GLY A 9 23.54 19.69 -23.73
C GLY A 9 24.67 20.28 -22.87
N VAL A 10 24.89 19.72 -21.69
CA VAL A 10 26.03 19.99 -20.81
C VAL A 10 26.49 18.63 -20.30
N GLY A 11 27.73 18.23 -20.61
CA GLY A 11 28.32 16.99 -20.10
C GLY A 11 28.45 17.05 -18.58
N VAL A 12 27.43 16.59 -17.86
CA VAL A 12 27.46 16.57 -16.38
C VAL A 12 28.29 15.38 -15.95
N GLY A 13 29.55 15.61 -15.56
CA GLY A 13 30.41 14.55 -15.01
C GLY A 13 29.77 13.87 -13.80
N LEU A 14 30.13 12.59 -13.54
CA LEU A 14 29.59 11.78 -12.44
C LEU A 14 29.55 12.53 -11.09
N ARG A 15 30.57 13.36 -10.81
CA ARG A 15 30.67 14.17 -9.59
C ARG A 15 29.64 15.31 -9.54
N ALA A 16 29.41 15.99 -10.66
CA ALA A 16 28.41 17.06 -10.75
C ALA A 16 26.99 16.48 -10.66
N SER A 17 26.76 15.29 -11.24
CA SER A 17 25.49 14.58 -11.06
C SER A 17 25.26 14.25 -9.59
N PHE A 18 26.25 13.69 -8.88
CA PHE A 18 26.13 13.34 -7.47
C PHE A 18 25.80 14.56 -6.58
N GLN A 19 26.46 15.70 -6.80
CA GLN A 19 26.19 16.93 -6.04
C GLN A 19 24.76 17.46 -6.29
N LEU A 20 24.28 17.39 -7.53
CA LEU A 20 22.90 17.75 -7.85
C LEU A 20 21.89 16.85 -7.13
N TRP A 21 22.15 15.54 -7.10
CA TRP A 21 21.30 14.56 -6.41
C TRP A 21 21.25 14.81 -4.89
N LEU A 22 22.38 15.14 -4.28
CA LEU A 22 22.44 15.47 -2.85
C LEU A 22 21.69 16.78 -2.55
N SER A 23 21.91 17.82 -3.36
CA SER A 23 21.19 19.10 -3.24
C SER A 23 19.67 18.91 -3.35
N LEU A 24 19.20 18.12 -4.31
CA LEU A 24 17.79 17.75 -4.44
C LEU A 24 17.26 17.03 -3.20
N PHE A 25 18.00 16.05 -2.69
CA PHE A 25 17.57 15.27 -1.53
C PHE A 25 17.36 16.14 -0.27
N GLU A 26 18.27 17.07 -0.02
CA GLU A 26 18.19 18.03 1.08
C GLU A 26 17.02 19.00 0.88
N ARG A 27 16.91 19.61 -0.32
CA ARG A 27 15.84 20.58 -0.65
C ARG A 27 14.44 19.97 -0.66
N LEU A 28 14.32 18.69 -0.96
CA LEU A 28 13.05 17.95 -0.88
C LEU A 28 12.64 17.59 0.56
N ALA A 29 13.54 17.67 1.55
CA ALA A 29 13.21 17.31 2.93
C ALA A 29 12.01 18.10 3.52
N PRO A 30 11.95 19.45 3.44
CA PRO A 30 10.78 20.20 3.92
C PRO A 30 9.50 19.89 3.13
N ILE A 31 9.62 19.65 1.82
CA ILE A 31 8.50 19.30 0.94
C ILE A 31 7.95 17.91 1.29
N GLU A 32 8.82 16.93 1.53
CA GLU A 32 8.45 15.62 2.06
C GLU A 32 7.74 15.75 3.42
N GLY A 33 8.18 16.67 4.28
CA GLY A 33 7.49 17.00 5.52
C GLY A 33 6.04 17.45 5.29
N GLN A 34 5.80 18.34 4.33
CA GLN A 34 4.45 18.79 3.97
C GLN A 34 3.60 17.66 3.38
N ILE A 35 4.18 16.80 2.54
CA ILE A 35 3.52 15.60 2.02
C ILE A 35 3.10 14.68 3.16
N LYS A 36 3.99 14.44 4.15
CA LYS A 36 3.68 13.63 5.33
C LYS A 36 2.50 14.22 6.11
N THR A 37 2.50 15.53 6.36
CA THR A 37 1.38 16.22 7.02
C THR A 37 0.07 16.02 6.28
N ALA A 38 0.07 16.22 4.95
CA ALA A 38 -1.12 16.03 4.12
C ALA A 38 -1.64 14.58 4.15
N LEU A 39 -0.74 13.59 4.17
CA LEU A 39 -1.08 12.17 4.28
C LEU A 39 -1.68 11.83 5.65
N THR A 40 -1.08 12.32 6.74
CA THR A 40 -1.59 12.04 8.10
C THR A 40 -2.95 12.69 8.37
N ALA A 41 -3.27 13.79 7.69
CA ALA A 41 -4.57 14.45 7.77
C ALA A 41 -5.63 13.86 6.82
N ALA A 42 -5.24 12.95 5.91
CA ALA A 42 -6.16 12.42 4.91
C ALA A 42 -7.19 11.45 5.54
N PRO A 43 -8.46 11.51 5.11
CA PRO A 43 -9.50 10.63 5.63
C PRO A 43 -9.30 9.16 5.21
N VAL A 44 -8.63 8.93 4.07
CA VAL A 44 -8.32 7.60 3.53
C VAL A 44 -6.89 7.60 3.03
N THR A 45 -6.11 6.60 3.41
CA THR A 45 -4.72 6.37 2.97
C THR A 45 -4.52 4.92 2.54
N HIS A 46 -3.61 4.72 1.60
CA HIS A 46 -3.25 3.42 1.07
C HIS A 46 -1.83 3.06 1.51
N HIS A 47 -1.65 1.84 1.98
CA HIS A 47 -0.37 1.34 2.51
C HIS A 47 -0.02 -0.01 1.91
N ASP A 48 1.23 -0.17 1.52
CA ASP A 48 1.80 -1.40 0.99
C ASP A 48 3.32 -1.33 1.09
N GLU A 49 3.99 -2.43 0.79
CA GLU A 49 5.43 -2.50 0.81
C GLU A 49 5.95 -3.54 -0.16
N THR A 50 7.16 -3.28 -0.67
CA THR A 50 7.76 -4.21 -1.61
C THR A 50 9.25 -4.38 -1.41
N GLY A 51 9.71 -5.61 -1.63
CA GLY A 51 11.12 -5.97 -1.53
C GLY A 51 11.97 -5.21 -2.54
N ILE A 52 13.09 -4.69 -2.07
CA ILE A 52 14.15 -4.06 -2.87
C ILE A 52 15.53 -4.56 -2.42
N LEU A 53 16.48 -4.67 -3.33
CA LEU A 53 17.86 -5.01 -2.97
C LEU A 53 18.69 -3.76 -2.68
N VAL A 54 19.33 -3.72 -1.51
CA VAL A 54 20.27 -2.68 -1.08
C VAL A 54 21.54 -3.36 -0.59
N LYS A 55 22.69 -3.05 -1.19
CA LYS A 55 23.98 -3.71 -0.89
C LYS A 55 23.89 -5.24 -0.96
N GLY A 56 23.10 -5.76 -1.90
CA GLY A 56 22.86 -7.20 -2.07
C GLY A 56 21.94 -7.84 -1.02
N LYS A 57 21.35 -7.05 -0.11
CA LYS A 57 20.44 -7.53 0.94
C LYS A 57 19.01 -7.06 0.69
N LEU A 58 18.04 -7.90 1.06
CA LEU A 58 16.62 -7.57 0.97
C LEU A 58 16.26 -6.49 2.00
N HIS A 59 15.88 -5.31 1.51
CA HIS A 59 15.18 -4.27 2.26
C HIS A 59 13.76 -4.13 1.72
N TRP A 60 12.97 -3.26 2.35
CA TRP A 60 11.57 -3.01 2.01
C TRP A 60 11.37 -1.53 1.72
N LEU A 61 10.78 -1.22 0.57
CA LEU A 61 10.25 0.09 0.27
C LEU A 61 8.79 0.12 0.70
N HIS A 62 8.48 0.95 1.67
CA HIS A 62 7.15 1.19 2.20
C HIS A 62 6.51 2.37 1.49
N VAL A 63 5.20 2.31 1.25
CA VAL A 63 4.42 3.43 0.71
C VAL A 63 3.27 3.80 1.63
N THR A 64 3.08 5.11 1.80
CA THR A 64 1.82 5.70 2.29
C THR A 64 1.36 6.70 1.24
N CYS A 65 0.13 6.56 0.73
CA CYS A 65 -0.32 7.39 -0.37
C CYS A 65 -1.83 7.65 -0.39
N THR A 66 -2.21 8.69 -1.13
CA THR A 66 -3.61 9.02 -1.50
C THR A 66 -3.68 9.19 -3.01
N ALA A 67 -4.83 9.66 -3.53
CA ALA A 67 -4.94 10.07 -4.92
C ALA A 67 -3.99 11.23 -5.30
N PHE A 68 -3.51 12.00 -4.33
CA PHE A 68 -2.73 13.23 -4.55
C PHE A 68 -1.30 13.15 -4.01
N TRP A 69 -1.08 12.43 -2.91
CA TRP A 69 0.16 12.47 -2.15
C TRP A 69 0.82 11.10 -2.12
N THR A 70 2.15 11.05 -2.15
CA THR A 70 2.93 9.82 -2.01
C THR A 70 4.14 10.05 -1.13
N TYR A 71 4.25 9.25 -0.07
CA TYR A 71 5.46 9.13 0.73
C TYR A 71 6.01 7.72 0.64
N LEU A 72 7.34 7.63 0.48
CA LEU A 72 8.08 6.38 0.38
C LEU A 72 9.25 6.41 1.36
N PHE A 73 9.51 5.30 2.03
CA PHE A 73 10.73 5.14 2.82
C PHE A 73 11.28 3.71 2.73
N VAL A 74 12.60 3.58 2.90
CA VAL A 74 13.29 2.29 2.85
C VAL A 74 13.62 1.84 4.26
N HIS A 75 13.39 0.56 4.55
CA HIS A 75 13.75 -0.02 5.83
C HIS A 75 14.25 -1.47 5.67
N PRO A 76 15.23 -1.95 6.46
CA PRO A 76 15.70 -3.34 6.37
C PRO A 76 14.62 -4.37 6.74
N ASN A 77 13.65 -3.97 7.55
CA ASN A 77 12.54 -4.82 7.95
C ASN A 77 11.26 -4.45 7.19
N ARG A 78 10.43 -5.45 6.90
CA ARG A 78 9.01 -5.27 6.50
C ARG A 78 8.16 -4.91 7.71
N GLY A 79 8.47 -5.60 8.82
CA GLY A 79 7.75 -5.79 10.09
C GLY A 79 7.08 -4.57 10.73
N ARG A 80 6.36 -4.87 11.82
CA ARG A 80 6.18 -3.98 12.97
C ARG A 80 7.39 -3.05 13.23
N LYS A 81 8.62 -3.58 13.21
CA LYS A 81 9.86 -2.80 13.37
C LYS A 81 9.99 -1.62 12.39
N ALA A 82 9.49 -1.76 11.16
CA ALA A 82 9.50 -0.71 10.16
C ALA A 82 8.35 0.28 10.40
N LEU A 83 7.16 -0.24 10.71
CA LEU A 83 5.97 0.58 10.93
C LEU A 83 6.08 1.45 12.19
N GLU A 84 6.82 0.99 13.21
CA GLU A 84 7.13 1.74 14.44
C GLU A 84 8.38 2.62 14.32
N SER A 85 9.07 2.61 13.17
CA SER A 85 10.31 3.38 13.01
C SER A 85 10.02 4.89 12.86
N PRO A 86 10.97 5.78 13.16
CA PRO A 86 10.79 7.23 13.00
C PRO A 86 10.52 7.69 11.56
N GLN A 87 10.85 6.86 10.57
CA GLN A 87 10.56 7.12 9.15
C GLN A 87 9.11 6.84 8.79
N SER A 88 8.43 5.94 9.52
CA SER A 88 7.05 5.58 9.25
C SER A 88 6.10 6.66 9.75
N ILE A 89 5.07 6.94 8.95
CA ILE A 89 3.94 7.79 9.35
C ILE A 89 2.66 6.97 9.57
N PHE A 90 2.73 5.64 9.48
CA PHE A 90 1.56 4.76 9.47
C PHE A 90 0.71 4.93 10.75
N SER A 91 1.34 4.96 11.91
CA SER A 91 0.66 5.16 13.20
C SER A 91 0.06 6.55 13.38
N ASN A 92 0.43 7.51 12.54
CA ASN A 92 -0.12 8.87 12.54
C ASN A 92 -1.29 9.02 11.55
N CYS A 93 -1.56 8.01 10.73
CA CYS A 93 -2.72 7.98 9.82
C CYS A 93 -3.93 7.44 10.59
N THR A 94 -4.80 8.33 11.09
CA THR A 94 -5.94 7.98 11.97
C THR A 94 -7.26 7.78 11.23
N GLY A 95 -7.32 8.11 9.93
CA GLY A 95 -8.46 7.80 9.06
C GLY A 95 -8.54 6.32 8.67
N TRP A 96 -9.14 6.03 7.52
CA TRP A 96 -9.15 4.69 6.93
C TRP A 96 -7.81 4.35 6.29
N THR A 97 -7.27 3.18 6.61
CA THR A 97 -6.01 2.66 6.09
C THR A 97 -6.29 1.42 5.24
N VAL A 98 -6.10 1.53 3.93
CA VAL A 98 -6.33 0.44 2.97
C VAL A 98 -5.05 -0.37 2.80
N HIS A 99 -5.08 -1.68 3.05
CA HIS A 99 -3.90 -2.55 2.96
C HIS A 99 -4.26 -4.03 2.66
N ASP A 100 -3.25 -4.89 2.48
CA ASP A 100 -3.34 -6.30 2.03
C ASP A 100 -3.63 -7.32 3.15
N CYS A 101 -4.19 -6.89 4.28
CA CYS A 101 -4.42 -7.74 5.47
C CYS A 101 -3.15 -8.28 6.16
N TRP A 102 -1.98 -7.69 5.92
CA TRP A 102 -0.81 -8.11 6.67
C TRP A 102 -0.90 -7.72 8.16
N ALA A 103 -0.69 -8.69 9.06
CA ALA A 103 -1.00 -8.61 10.49
C ALA A 103 -0.32 -7.44 11.22
N SER A 104 0.88 -7.01 10.79
CA SER A 104 1.58 -5.91 11.46
C SER A 104 0.82 -4.58 11.35
N TYR A 105 0.07 -4.36 10.27
CA TYR A 105 -0.76 -3.17 10.11
C TYR A 105 -1.80 -3.04 11.22
N PHE A 106 -2.50 -4.13 11.54
CA PHE A 106 -3.48 -4.15 12.63
C PHE A 106 -2.83 -3.90 14.01
N SER A 107 -1.62 -4.41 14.23
CA SER A 107 -0.94 -4.27 15.53
C SER A 107 -0.34 -2.90 15.80
N VAL A 108 -0.01 -2.14 14.76
CA VAL A 108 0.68 -0.83 14.87
C VAL A 108 -0.24 0.34 14.56
N GLY A 109 -1.28 0.10 13.75
CA GLY A 109 -2.18 1.14 13.27
C GLY A 109 -3.00 1.74 14.41
N LYS A 110 -3.22 3.05 14.33
CA LYS A 110 -4.16 3.77 15.22
C LYS A 110 -5.44 4.21 14.49
N GLY A 111 -5.47 4.04 13.17
CA GLY A 111 -6.62 4.35 12.33
C GLY A 111 -7.58 3.19 12.18
N ARG A 112 -8.59 3.38 11.32
CA ARG A 112 -9.50 2.32 10.89
C ARG A 112 -8.86 1.52 9.74
N HIS A 113 -9.26 0.28 9.56
CA HIS A 113 -8.65 -0.62 8.57
C HIS A 113 -9.63 -0.96 7.46
N SER A 114 -9.13 -1.01 6.22
CA SER A 114 -9.87 -1.56 5.08
C SER A 114 -8.99 -2.55 4.34
N LEU A 115 -9.57 -3.70 3.99
CA LEU A 115 -8.84 -4.76 3.32
C LEU A 115 -8.97 -4.70 1.81
N CYS A 116 -7.86 -4.95 1.13
CA CYS A 116 -7.80 -5.02 -0.32
C CYS A 116 -8.61 -6.22 -0.82
N GLY A 117 -9.79 -5.95 -1.38
CA GLY A 117 -10.66 -6.95 -2.00
C GLY A 117 -9.98 -7.76 -3.10
N ALA A 118 -9.03 -7.17 -3.85
CA ALA A 118 -8.29 -7.91 -4.88
C ALA A 118 -7.38 -9.03 -4.31
N HIS A 119 -6.93 -8.92 -3.05
CA HIS A 119 -6.23 -10.01 -2.37
C HIS A 119 -7.23 -11.09 -1.95
N LEU A 120 -8.33 -10.70 -1.33
CA LEU A 120 -9.40 -11.61 -0.91
C LEU A 120 -9.94 -12.41 -2.11
N LEU A 121 -10.23 -11.75 -3.23
CA LEU A 121 -10.74 -12.39 -4.45
C LEU A 121 -9.76 -13.43 -5.03
N ARG A 122 -8.44 -13.18 -4.95
CA ARG A 122 -7.42 -14.15 -5.39
C ARG A 122 -7.37 -15.38 -4.49
N GLU A 123 -7.50 -15.19 -3.18
CA GLU A 123 -7.52 -16.30 -2.23
C GLU A 123 -8.82 -17.12 -2.36
N LEU A 124 -9.96 -16.45 -2.53
CA LEU A 124 -11.24 -17.09 -2.85
C LEU A 124 -11.15 -17.88 -4.15
N GLN A 125 -10.55 -17.29 -5.20
CA GLN A 125 -10.37 -17.97 -6.49
C GLN A 125 -9.57 -19.27 -6.35
N ALA A 126 -8.49 -19.26 -5.57
CA ALA A 126 -7.70 -20.47 -5.32
C ALA A 126 -8.48 -21.57 -4.58
N LEU A 127 -9.50 -21.20 -3.77
CA LEU A 127 -10.39 -22.16 -3.13
C LEU A 127 -11.47 -22.65 -4.09
N ILE A 128 -11.96 -21.79 -4.98
CA ILE A 128 -12.91 -22.17 -6.04
C ILE A 128 -12.28 -23.21 -6.98
N GLU A 129 -11.01 -23.01 -7.34
CA GLU A 129 -10.22 -23.98 -8.12
C GLU A 129 -9.98 -25.30 -7.38
N ALA A 130 -10.18 -25.31 -6.06
CA ALA A 130 -10.16 -26.50 -5.20
C ALA A 130 -11.58 -26.94 -4.79
N ASP A 131 -12.58 -26.62 -5.61
CA ASP A 131 -13.99 -27.02 -5.46
C ASP A 131 -14.70 -26.55 -4.17
N SER A 132 -14.30 -25.39 -3.62
CA SER A 132 -15.00 -24.79 -2.48
C SER A 132 -16.22 -23.97 -2.90
N ASP A 133 -17.41 -24.43 -2.52
CA ASP A 133 -18.67 -23.73 -2.84
C ASP A 133 -18.89 -22.46 -2.00
N TRP A 134 -18.50 -22.45 -0.72
CA TRP A 134 -18.60 -21.25 0.11
C TRP A 134 -17.72 -20.12 -0.44
N ALA A 135 -16.57 -20.46 -1.05
CA ALA A 135 -15.70 -19.47 -1.67
C ALA A 135 -16.35 -18.85 -2.92
N LYS A 136 -17.08 -19.64 -3.73
CA LYS A 136 -17.88 -19.12 -4.87
C LYS A 136 -18.95 -18.13 -4.37
N LEU A 137 -19.66 -18.49 -3.31
CA LEU A 137 -20.68 -17.63 -2.69
C LEU A 137 -20.08 -16.32 -2.19
N MET A 138 -19.00 -16.38 -1.39
CA MET A 138 -18.33 -15.19 -0.86
C MET A 138 -17.75 -14.30 -1.97
N GLN A 139 -17.15 -14.90 -3.02
CA GLN A 139 -16.64 -14.14 -4.17
C GLN A 139 -17.76 -13.39 -4.90
N THR A 140 -18.88 -14.08 -5.16
CA THR A 140 -20.06 -13.49 -5.79
C THR A 140 -20.63 -12.36 -4.95
N PHE A 141 -20.76 -12.58 -3.64
CA PHE A 141 -21.22 -11.59 -2.68
C PHE A 141 -20.36 -10.30 -2.73
N LEU A 142 -19.04 -10.43 -2.61
CA LEU A 142 -18.14 -9.27 -2.60
C LEU A 142 -18.17 -8.50 -3.92
N LEU A 143 -18.23 -9.20 -5.06
CA LEU A 143 -18.30 -8.57 -6.38
C LEU A 143 -19.63 -7.86 -6.61
N GLU A 144 -20.74 -8.44 -6.17
CA GLU A 144 -22.06 -7.80 -6.27
C GLU A 144 -22.13 -6.57 -5.37
N LEU A 145 -21.67 -6.67 -4.13
CA LEU A 145 -21.60 -5.54 -3.21
C LEU A 145 -20.72 -4.41 -3.79
N TYR A 146 -19.58 -4.75 -4.37
CA TYR A 146 -18.72 -3.79 -5.08
C TYR A 146 -19.39 -3.16 -6.31
N ARG A 147 -20.22 -3.92 -7.04
CA ARG A 147 -20.99 -3.38 -8.16
C ARG A 147 -22.02 -2.36 -7.67
N LEU A 148 -22.73 -2.66 -6.58
CA LEU A 148 -23.75 -1.80 -5.99
C LEU A 148 -23.16 -0.51 -5.40
N THR A 149 -21.92 -0.55 -4.91
CA THR A 149 -21.29 0.60 -4.23
C THR A 149 -20.43 1.47 -5.13
N ARG A 150 -20.41 1.24 -6.46
CA ARG A 150 -19.69 2.12 -7.40
C ARG A 150 -20.15 3.58 -7.37
N PRO A 151 -21.45 3.89 -7.24
CA PRO A 151 -21.91 5.29 -7.13
C PRO A 151 -21.58 5.93 -5.78
N GLY A 152 -21.26 5.14 -4.76
CA GLY A 152 -21.04 5.57 -3.40
C GLY A 152 -21.37 4.47 -2.38
N PRO A 153 -21.10 4.70 -1.09
CA PRO A 153 -21.41 3.72 -0.04
C PRO A 153 -22.92 3.49 0.07
N LEU A 154 -23.29 2.29 0.52
CA LEU A 154 -24.68 1.95 0.78
C LEU A 154 -25.27 2.82 1.89
N PRO A 155 -26.57 3.17 1.79
CA PRO A 155 -27.28 3.80 2.89
C PRO A 155 -27.21 2.94 4.16
N VAL A 156 -27.11 3.59 5.32
CA VAL A 156 -26.98 2.94 6.64
C VAL A 156 -28.11 1.94 6.90
N THR A 157 -29.31 2.19 6.36
CA THR A 157 -30.48 1.30 6.45
C THR A 157 -30.24 -0.09 5.86
N HIS A 158 -29.30 -0.24 4.92
CA HIS A 158 -28.96 -1.53 4.30
C HIS A 158 -27.79 -2.25 4.98
N HIS A 159 -27.06 -1.61 5.91
CA HIS A 159 -25.84 -2.19 6.50
C HIS A 159 -26.13 -3.49 7.23
N ALA A 160 -27.20 -3.53 8.03
CA ALA A 160 -27.58 -4.73 8.79
C ALA A 160 -27.89 -5.93 7.87
N PHE A 161 -28.60 -5.69 6.76
CA PHE A 161 -28.90 -6.72 5.76
C PHE A 161 -27.63 -7.32 5.17
N TRP A 162 -26.72 -6.49 4.66
CA TRP A 162 -25.50 -6.99 4.02
C TRP A 162 -24.52 -7.65 5.01
N ARG A 163 -24.51 -7.23 6.28
CA ARG A 163 -23.76 -7.93 7.33
C ARG A 163 -24.32 -9.32 7.60
N ALA A 164 -25.65 -9.45 7.72
CA ALA A 164 -26.29 -10.75 7.93
C ALA A 164 -26.01 -11.73 6.77
N GLU A 165 -26.06 -11.26 5.53
CA GLU A 165 -25.72 -12.06 4.35
C GLU A 165 -24.24 -12.51 4.37
N TYR A 166 -23.32 -11.61 4.71
CA TYR A 166 -21.90 -11.95 4.87
C TYR A 166 -21.67 -13.00 5.98
N GLU A 167 -22.28 -12.79 7.14
CA GLU A 167 -22.19 -13.68 8.30
C GLU A 167 -22.79 -15.06 8.00
N ALA A 168 -23.89 -15.13 7.24
CA ALA A 168 -24.48 -16.39 6.81
C ALA A 168 -23.51 -17.20 5.93
N ILE A 169 -22.82 -16.56 4.99
CA ILE A 169 -21.81 -17.22 4.14
C ILE A 169 -20.62 -17.70 4.99
N CYS A 170 -20.14 -16.87 5.93
CA CYS A 170 -19.10 -17.28 6.88
C CYS A 170 -19.54 -18.48 7.74
N GLY A 171 -20.81 -18.53 8.16
CA GLY A 171 -21.37 -19.67 8.90
C GLY A 171 -21.47 -20.95 8.08
N LEU A 172 -21.69 -20.86 6.76
CA LEU A 172 -21.59 -22.02 5.86
C LEU A 172 -20.14 -22.49 5.73
N ALA A 173 -19.20 -21.54 5.58
CA ALA A 173 -17.78 -21.85 5.50
C ALA A 173 -17.26 -22.53 6.78
N ASP A 174 -17.69 -22.09 7.97
CA ASP A 174 -17.23 -22.64 9.26
C ASP A 174 -17.61 -24.12 9.44
N LYS A 175 -18.74 -24.56 8.86
CA LYS A 175 -19.16 -25.97 8.85
C LYS A 175 -18.27 -26.87 7.99
N VAL A 176 -17.61 -26.30 6.98
CA VAL A 176 -16.79 -27.04 6.01
C VAL A 176 -15.29 -26.92 6.32
N GLU A 177 -14.85 -25.74 6.73
CA GLU A 177 -13.45 -25.45 7.10
C GLU A 177 -13.19 -25.85 8.56
N VAL A 178 -13.11 -27.15 8.81
CA VAL A 178 -12.92 -27.71 10.15
C VAL A 178 -11.53 -27.34 10.70
N LEU A 179 -11.48 -27.03 12.00
CA LEU A 179 -10.20 -26.82 12.69
C LEU A 179 -9.35 -28.10 12.66
N PRO A 180 -8.04 -28.00 12.42
CA PRO A 180 -7.16 -29.15 12.50
C PRO A 180 -7.15 -29.74 13.91
N LEU A 181 -7.08 -31.07 14.00
CA LEU A 181 -6.94 -31.77 15.28
C LEU A 181 -5.68 -31.31 16.03
N PRO A 182 -5.70 -31.30 17.38
CA PRO A 182 -4.53 -31.00 18.19
C PRO A 182 -3.33 -31.88 17.79
N ALA A 183 -2.17 -31.27 17.62
CA ALA A 183 -0.92 -31.94 17.30
C ALA A 183 -0.11 -32.15 18.56
N SER A 184 0.64 -33.25 18.63
CA SER A 184 1.50 -33.56 19.78
C SER A 184 2.65 -32.57 19.98
N ARG A 185 3.01 -31.79 18.94
CA ARG A 185 3.99 -30.69 19.01
C ARG A 185 3.59 -29.53 18.11
N GLY A 186 3.62 -28.32 18.68
CA GLY A 186 3.36 -27.07 17.96
C GLY A 186 1.87 -26.84 17.62
N ARG A 187 1.58 -25.67 17.02
CA ARG A 187 0.23 -25.35 16.56
C ARG A 187 -0.08 -26.16 15.28
N PRO A 188 -1.19 -26.91 15.22
CA PRO A 188 -1.59 -27.61 14.02
C PRO A 188 -1.77 -26.67 12.83
N ARG A 189 -1.36 -27.10 11.64
CA ARG A 189 -1.47 -26.30 10.43
C ARG A 189 -2.93 -26.24 9.97
N GLN A 190 -3.50 -25.03 9.93
CA GLN A 190 -4.84 -24.78 9.38
C GLN A 190 -4.82 -24.84 7.84
N SER A 191 -5.95 -25.24 7.23
CA SER A 191 -6.15 -25.19 5.78
C SER A 191 -6.08 -23.74 5.27
N LYS A 192 -5.86 -23.56 3.95
CA LYS A 192 -5.93 -22.21 3.35
C LYS A 192 -7.32 -21.60 3.52
N GLY A 193 -8.37 -22.41 3.37
CA GLY A 193 -9.76 -21.99 3.53
C GLY A 193 -10.06 -21.53 4.96
N ARG A 194 -9.68 -22.31 5.98
CA ARG A 194 -9.80 -21.91 7.39
C ARG A 194 -9.05 -20.61 7.70
N ASN A 195 -7.81 -20.46 7.22
CA ASN A 195 -7.05 -19.22 7.42
C ASN A 195 -7.70 -18.00 6.75
N LEU A 196 -8.36 -18.19 5.59
CA LEU A 196 -9.14 -17.13 4.95
C LEU A 196 -10.41 -16.81 5.72
N LEU A 197 -11.18 -17.84 6.11
CA LEU A 197 -12.39 -17.68 6.91
C LEU A 197 -12.11 -16.95 8.23
N ASP A 198 -11.09 -17.37 8.98
CA ASP A 198 -10.73 -16.73 10.24
C ASP A 198 -10.43 -15.23 10.03
N ARG A 199 -9.73 -14.86 8.94
CA ARG A 199 -9.49 -13.45 8.60
C ARG A 199 -10.78 -12.70 8.20
N LEU A 200 -11.65 -13.34 7.41
CA LEU A 200 -12.93 -12.77 7.00
C LEU A 200 -13.83 -12.48 8.21
N VAL A 201 -13.86 -13.37 9.19
CA VAL A 201 -14.64 -13.21 10.42
C VAL A 201 -14.01 -12.17 11.34
N ILE A 202 -12.71 -12.31 11.65
CA ILE A 202 -12.01 -11.40 12.59
C ILE A 202 -11.99 -9.96 12.07
N HIS A 203 -11.89 -9.76 10.76
CA HIS A 203 -11.75 -8.44 10.15
C HIS A 203 -12.97 -8.04 9.30
N GLN A 204 -14.17 -8.56 9.62
CA GLN A 204 -15.41 -8.29 8.88
C GLN A 204 -15.63 -6.79 8.58
N ASP A 205 -15.47 -5.92 9.58
CA ASP A 205 -15.63 -4.48 9.40
C ASP A 205 -14.63 -3.91 8.37
N ALA A 206 -13.40 -4.40 8.37
CA ALA A 206 -12.38 -3.96 7.42
C ALA A 206 -12.61 -4.53 6.01
N VAL A 207 -13.18 -5.74 5.89
CA VAL A 207 -13.58 -6.32 4.60
C VAL A 207 -14.73 -5.53 3.98
N LEU A 208 -15.74 -5.14 4.78
CA LEU A 208 -16.94 -4.46 4.30
C LEU A 208 -16.83 -2.94 4.25
N ALA A 209 -15.76 -2.34 4.79
CA ALA A 209 -15.57 -0.89 4.85
C ALA A 209 -15.79 -0.18 3.51
N PHE A 210 -15.32 -0.75 2.39
CA PHE A 210 -15.50 -0.15 1.06
C PHE A 210 -16.97 0.04 0.66
N ALA A 211 -17.87 -0.76 1.23
CA ALA A 211 -19.29 -0.73 0.92
C ALA A 211 -20.06 0.25 1.79
N PHE A 212 -19.54 0.57 2.98
CA PHE A 212 -20.27 1.32 4.00
C PHE A 212 -19.70 2.73 4.22
N GLU A 213 -18.45 2.96 3.84
CA GLU A 213 -17.70 4.16 4.24
C GLU A 213 -17.31 5.01 3.02
N PRO A 214 -17.60 6.33 3.04
CA PRO A 214 -17.27 7.21 1.93
C PRO A 214 -15.77 7.22 1.61
N GLY A 215 -15.43 7.09 0.33
CA GLY A 215 -14.05 7.22 -0.17
C GLY A 215 -13.15 5.99 0.08
N VAL A 216 -13.62 4.97 0.81
CA VAL A 216 -12.86 3.72 1.00
C VAL A 216 -12.95 2.86 -0.27
N ALA A 217 -11.82 2.62 -0.91
CA ALA A 217 -11.77 1.84 -2.14
C ALA A 217 -11.80 0.33 -1.88
N PHE A 218 -12.44 -0.43 -2.77
CA PHE A 218 -12.42 -1.91 -2.73
C PHE A 218 -11.03 -2.52 -2.94
N THR A 219 -10.09 -1.79 -3.56
CA THR A 219 -8.75 -2.30 -3.88
C THR A 219 -7.67 -1.35 -3.38
N ASN A 220 -6.48 -1.88 -3.13
CA ASN A 220 -5.29 -1.11 -2.78
C ASN A 220 -4.46 -0.69 -4.01
N ASN A 221 -5.12 -0.52 -5.16
CA ASN A 221 -4.46 -0.25 -6.44
C ASN A 221 -3.59 1.02 -6.43
N GLN A 222 -3.89 1.99 -5.57
CA GLN A 222 -3.10 3.21 -5.48
C GLN A 222 -1.67 2.94 -4.97
N ALA A 223 -1.54 2.20 -3.86
CA ALA A 223 -0.23 1.81 -3.32
C ALA A 223 0.54 0.94 -4.31
N GLU A 224 -0.13 -0.05 -4.91
CA GLU A 224 0.48 -0.91 -5.92
C GLU A 224 1.04 -0.11 -7.11
N ARG A 225 0.29 0.89 -7.62
CA ARG A 225 0.74 1.77 -8.71
C ARG A 225 1.97 2.58 -8.32
N ASP A 226 1.97 3.17 -7.13
CA ASP A 226 3.07 3.98 -6.64
C ASP A 226 4.37 3.15 -6.46
N LEU A 227 4.23 1.87 -6.12
CA LEU A 227 5.37 0.94 -6.00
C LEU A 227 5.87 0.37 -7.35
N ARG A 228 5.11 0.46 -8.45
CA ARG A 228 5.53 -0.13 -9.75
C ARG A 228 6.85 0.45 -10.27
N ALA A 229 7.09 1.75 -10.06
CA ALA A 229 8.29 2.41 -10.56
C ALA A 229 9.58 1.80 -9.98
N VAL A 230 9.58 1.37 -8.71
CA VAL A 230 10.76 0.75 -8.10
C VAL A 230 11.03 -0.64 -8.67
N LYS A 231 9.98 -1.38 -9.05
CA LYS A 231 10.14 -2.69 -9.69
C LYS A 231 10.73 -2.58 -11.08
N VAL A 232 10.31 -1.60 -11.86
CA VAL A 232 10.93 -1.30 -13.16
C VAL A 232 12.41 -0.93 -12.96
N LYS A 233 12.71 -0.06 -12.00
CA LYS A 233 14.11 0.28 -11.66
C LYS A 233 14.94 -0.93 -11.28
N GLN A 234 14.43 -1.83 -10.44
CA GLN A 234 15.15 -3.04 -10.05
C GLN A 234 15.39 -3.98 -11.23
N ARG A 235 14.44 -4.14 -12.16
CA ARG A 235 14.67 -4.94 -13.37
C ARG A 235 15.83 -4.42 -14.21
N VAL A 236 16.03 -3.10 -14.25
CA VAL A 236 17.10 -2.45 -15.04
C VAL A 236 18.44 -2.36 -14.28
N SER A 237 18.40 -2.01 -12.99
CA SER A 237 19.60 -1.70 -12.18
C SER A 237 19.99 -2.80 -11.18
N ASN A 238 19.14 -3.81 -11.01
CA ASN A 238 19.21 -4.92 -10.04
C ASN A 238 19.18 -4.49 -8.55
N CYS A 239 20.13 -3.66 -8.10
CA CYS A 239 20.35 -3.36 -6.69
C CYS A 239 20.78 -1.91 -6.45
N PHE A 240 20.36 -1.32 -5.34
CA PHE A 240 20.94 -0.08 -4.81
C PHE A 240 22.31 -0.36 -4.20
N ARG A 241 23.32 0.44 -4.55
CA ARG A 241 24.70 0.25 -4.07
C ARG A 241 24.91 0.73 -2.63
N THR A 242 24.10 1.66 -2.14
CA THR A 242 24.16 2.22 -0.79
C THR A 242 22.76 2.41 -0.19
N GLU A 243 22.68 2.44 1.14
CA GLU A 243 21.44 2.76 1.86
C GLU A 243 21.01 4.21 1.62
N SER A 244 21.95 5.14 1.63
CA SER A 244 21.71 6.55 1.28
C SER A 244 21.11 6.69 -0.13
N GLY A 245 21.61 5.95 -1.11
CA GLY A 245 21.09 5.97 -2.47
C GLY A 245 19.65 5.43 -2.57
N ALA A 246 19.31 4.44 -1.74
CA ALA A 246 17.94 3.93 -1.65
C ALA A 246 16.99 4.96 -0.99
N ALA A 247 17.46 5.65 0.07
CA ALA A 247 16.71 6.73 0.72
C ALA A 247 16.51 7.94 -0.21
N HIS A 248 17.55 8.36 -0.94
CA HIS A 248 17.47 9.43 -1.94
C HIS A 248 16.45 9.10 -3.02
N TYR A 249 16.47 7.86 -3.51
CA TYR A 249 15.49 7.38 -4.47
C TYR A 249 14.07 7.44 -3.91
N ALA A 250 13.85 6.98 -2.68
CA ALA A 250 12.51 6.98 -2.08
C ALA A 250 11.92 8.39 -1.98
N ARG A 251 12.69 9.37 -1.47
CA ARG A 251 12.26 10.77 -1.39
C ARG A 251 11.93 11.37 -2.76
N LEU A 252 12.84 11.20 -3.73
CA LEU A 252 12.64 11.71 -5.07
C LEU A 252 11.44 11.04 -5.77
N ALA A 253 11.31 9.72 -5.64
CA ALA A 253 10.19 8.97 -6.22
C ALA A 253 8.85 9.39 -5.61
N GLY A 254 8.80 9.65 -4.30
CA GLY A 254 7.61 10.17 -3.63
C GLY A 254 7.20 11.55 -4.16
N PHE A 255 8.17 12.46 -4.32
CA PHE A 255 7.94 13.77 -4.93
C PHE A 255 7.43 13.66 -6.38
N ILE A 256 8.12 12.87 -7.22
CA ILE A 256 7.72 12.67 -8.63
C ILE A 256 6.31 12.08 -8.73
N SER A 257 5.98 11.09 -7.91
CA SER A 257 4.65 10.49 -7.85
C SER A 257 3.60 11.54 -7.49
N THR A 258 3.88 12.35 -6.47
CA THR A 258 3.02 13.47 -6.04
C THR A 258 2.80 14.49 -7.17
N MET A 259 3.87 14.91 -7.86
CA MET A 259 3.75 15.85 -8.99
C MET A 259 2.87 15.29 -10.12
N ARG A 260 3.07 14.01 -10.49
CA ARG A 260 2.29 13.34 -11.53
C ARG A 260 0.81 13.23 -11.17
N LYS A 261 0.50 12.87 -9.93
CA LYS A 261 -0.87 12.80 -9.41
C LYS A 261 -1.60 14.13 -9.50
N ASN A 262 -0.87 15.22 -9.27
CA ASN A 262 -1.39 16.59 -9.37
C ASN A 262 -1.24 17.20 -10.79
N LYS A 263 -0.96 16.36 -11.81
CA LYS A 263 -0.83 16.77 -13.22
C LYS A 263 0.19 17.91 -13.44
N GLN A 264 1.22 17.97 -12.60
CA GLN A 264 2.29 18.97 -12.71
C GLN A 264 3.43 18.46 -13.60
N ASP A 265 4.11 19.39 -14.29
CA ASP A 265 5.32 19.07 -15.05
C ASP A 265 6.46 18.72 -14.08
N VAL A 266 6.87 17.46 -14.07
CA VAL A 266 7.88 16.95 -13.13
C VAL A 266 9.23 17.64 -13.28
N LEU A 267 9.66 17.93 -14.51
CA LEU A 267 10.97 18.52 -14.77
C LEU A 267 10.99 19.97 -14.31
N ALA A 268 9.95 20.74 -14.64
CA ALA A 268 9.80 22.11 -14.18
C ALA A 268 9.79 22.18 -12.65
N GLN A 269 9.06 21.28 -11.99
CA GLN A 269 8.98 21.29 -10.54
C GLN A 269 10.29 20.87 -9.85
N LEU A 270 11.06 19.93 -10.42
CA LEU A 270 12.40 19.63 -9.93
C LEU A 270 13.35 20.83 -10.10
N THR A 271 13.26 21.56 -11.22
CA THR A 271 14.01 22.80 -11.41
C THR A 271 13.64 23.85 -10.38
N ASN A 272 12.34 24.03 -10.08
CA ASN A 272 11.87 24.95 -9.05
C ASN A 272 12.40 24.59 -7.66
N VAL A 273 12.47 23.30 -7.32
CA VAL A 273 13.07 22.85 -6.05
C VAL A 273 14.55 23.23 -5.99
N LEU A 274 15.28 23.01 -7.08
CA LEU A 274 16.70 23.32 -7.18
C LEU A 274 17.01 24.83 -7.09
N SER A 275 16.19 25.67 -7.74
CA SER A 275 16.30 27.13 -7.67
C SER A 275 15.77 27.72 -6.35
N GLY A 276 15.08 26.94 -5.53
CA GLY A 276 14.46 27.41 -4.29
C GLY A 276 13.15 28.18 -4.51
N SER A 277 12.53 28.07 -5.69
CA SER A 277 11.28 28.73 -6.06
C SER A 277 10.07 27.79 -6.05
N PHE A 278 10.20 26.57 -5.53
CA PHE A 278 9.10 25.62 -5.45
C PHE A 278 7.95 26.14 -4.58
N GLN A 279 6.74 26.08 -5.13
CA GLN A 279 5.49 26.36 -4.45
C GLN A 279 4.47 25.31 -4.89
N TRP A 280 3.56 24.94 -3.99
CA TRP A 280 2.43 24.10 -4.36
C TRP A 280 1.52 24.85 -5.32
N ALA A 281 1.04 24.16 -6.35
CA ALA A 281 -0.02 24.71 -7.19
C ALA A 281 -1.27 24.94 -6.33
N THR A 282 -1.82 26.16 -6.41
CA THR A 282 -3.09 26.55 -5.79
C THR A 282 -4.28 26.02 -6.57
#